data_AF-I0R7A8-F1
#
_entry.id   AF-I0R7A8-F1
#
_cell.length_a   1.000
_cell.length_b   1.000
_cell.length_c   1.000
_cell.angle_alpha   90.00
_cell.angle_beta   90.00
_cell.angle_gamma   90.00
#
_symmetry.space_group_name_H-M   'P 1'
#
loop_
_entity.id
_entity.type
_entity.pdbx_description
1 polymer ?
#
loop_
_entity_poly.entity_id
_entity_poly.type
_entity_poly.pdbx_seq_one_letter_code
_entity_poly.pdbx_strand_id
1 'polypeptide(L)'
;SVKEKRSVSYNPNLAKKQRLEIMKMVDKASKFSTYKNIAKDELGDCAKYVDIITKDSTGKTIKPIIDLNKSKIDEDLKYAGYNLLVTSEIDMDPLQVYKTYHSLWKIEESFKLTKSYLDARPVYLQKKETIYGHFLICYLSLFLSKLHALGYLEY
;
A
#
# COMPACT_ATOMS: atom_id res chain seq x y z
N SER A 1 -15.14 20.83 11.66
CA SER A 1 -14.89 20.26 10.33
C SER A 1 -13.65 20.93 9.77
N VAL A 2 -12.59 20.19 9.45
CA VAL A 2 -11.35 20.73 8.88
C VAL A 2 -11.51 20.79 7.37
N LYS A 3 -11.08 21.88 6.73
CA LYS A 3 -11.12 22.00 5.27
C LYS A 3 -9.98 21.19 4.65
N GLU A 4 -10.28 20.44 3.60
CA GLU A 4 -9.33 19.55 2.93
C GLU A 4 -9.46 19.68 1.41
N LYS A 5 -8.35 19.46 0.71
CA LYS A 5 -8.29 19.37 -0.75
C LYS A 5 -8.09 17.93 -1.19
N ARG A 6 -8.82 17.53 -2.24
CA ARG A 6 -8.80 16.18 -2.81
C ARG A 6 -8.31 16.26 -4.25
N SER A 7 -7.17 15.64 -4.52
CA SER A 7 -6.59 15.54 -5.87
C SER A 7 -6.69 14.09 -6.35
N VAL A 8 -7.34 13.88 -7.49
CA VAL A 8 -7.51 12.56 -8.10
C VAL A 8 -6.62 12.46 -9.33
N SER A 9 -5.86 11.37 -9.42
CA SER A 9 -5.05 11.04 -10.59
C SER A 9 -5.39 9.64 -11.09
N TYR A 10 -5.26 9.42 -12.40
CA TYR A 10 -5.48 8.12 -13.02
C TYR A 10 -4.18 7.61 -13.64
N ASN A 11 -3.81 6.36 -13.35
CA ASN A 11 -2.63 5.72 -13.91
C ASN A 11 -3.04 4.42 -14.64
N PRO A 12 -2.86 4.34 -15.98
CA PRO A 12 -3.29 3.18 -16.77
C PRO A 12 -2.50 1.90 -16.46
N ASN A 13 -1.20 2.02 -16.13
CA ASN A 13 -0.37 0.88 -15.75
C ASN A 13 -0.81 0.30 -14.40
N LEU A 14 -1.14 1.18 -13.46
CA LEU A 14 -1.71 0.79 -12.17
C LEU A 14 -3.09 0.14 -12.36
N ALA A 15 -3.94 0.70 -13.22
CA ALA A 15 -5.25 0.14 -13.53
C ALA A 15 -5.14 -1.30 -14.04
N LYS A 16 -4.21 -1.56 -14.98
CA LYS A 16 -3.96 -2.90 -15.50
C LYS A 16 -3.50 -3.86 -14.40
N LYS A 17 -2.56 -3.42 -13.55
CA LYS A 17 -2.05 -4.22 -12.43
C LYS A 17 -3.16 -4.56 -11.42
N GLN A 18 -3.91 -3.57 -10.96
CA GLN A 18 -4.98 -3.76 -9.97
C GLN A 18 -6.12 -4.62 -10.51
N ARG A 19 -6.52 -4.44 -11.77
CA ARG A 19 -7.53 -5.30 -12.42
C ARG A 19 -7.09 -6.77 -12.43
N LEU A 20 -5.82 -7.04 -12.74
CA LEU A 20 -5.27 -8.40 -12.70
C LEU A 20 -5.26 -8.97 -11.28
N GLU A 21 -4.93 -8.16 -10.27
CA GLU A 21 -4.96 -8.58 -8.86
C GLU A 21 -6.38 -8.87 -8.38
N ILE A 22 -7.36 -8.01 -8.70
CA ILE A 22 -8.77 -8.21 -8.39
C ILE A 22 -9.28 -9.49 -9.05
N MET A 23 -9.02 -9.70 -10.34
CA MET A 23 -9.44 -10.92 -11.05
C MET A 23 -8.83 -12.17 -10.41
N LYS A 24 -7.55 -12.14 -10.01
CA LYS A 24 -6.93 -13.26 -9.27
C LYS A 24 -7.61 -13.53 -7.93
N MET A 25 -8.01 -12.49 -7.20
CA MET A 25 -8.73 -12.64 -5.94
C MET A 25 -10.14 -13.20 -6.15
N VAL A 26 -10.84 -12.77 -7.20
CA VAL A 26 -12.16 -13.31 -7.59
C VAL A 26 -12.04 -14.77 -8.02
N ASP A 27 -11.03 -15.14 -8.79
CA ASP A 27 -10.75 -16.52 -9.19
C ASP A 27 -10.39 -17.40 -7.99
N LYS A 28 -9.78 -16.83 -6.95
CA LYS A 28 -9.51 -17.54 -5.69
C LYS A 28 -10.81 -17.67 -4.88
N ALA A 29 -11.60 -16.61 -4.78
CA ALA A 29 -12.89 -16.56 -4.10
C ALA A 29 -13.90 -17.57 -4.69
N SER A 30 -13.96 -17.69 -6.02
CA SER A 30 -14.86 -18.63 -6.70
C SER A 30 -14.56 -20.10 -6.38
N LYS A 31 -13.29 -20.44 -6.13
CA LYS A 31 -12.85 -21.78 -5.71
C LYS A 31 -13.29 -22.14 -4.29
N PHE A 32 -13.66 -21.16 -3.47
CA PHE A 32 -14.13 -21.36 -2.11
C PHE A 32 -15.64 -21.64 -2.01
N SER A 33 -16.33 -21.92 -3.12
CA SER A 33 -17.78 -22.18 -3.17
C SER A 33 -18.30 -23.32 -2.25
N THR A 34 -17.41 -24.12 -1.66
CA THR A 34 -17.76 -25.22 -0.75
C THR A 34 -17.26 -24.97 0.67
N TYR A 35 -18.16 -25.08 1.66
CA TYR A 35 -17.92 -24.89 3.10
C TYR A 35 -16.64 -25.57 3.66
N LYS A 36 -16.26 -26.75 3.13
CA LYS A 36 -15.05 -27.49 3.55
C LYS A 36 -13.73 -26.77 3.23
N ASN A 37 -13.70 -25.89 2.23
CA ASN A 37 -12.49 -25.17 1.82
C ASN A 37 -12.27 -23.88 2.64
N ILE A 38 -13.34 -23.28 3.18
CA ILE A 38 -13.27 -22.08 4.03
C ILE A 38 -12.72 -22.40 5.43
N ALA A 39 -13.07 -23.56 6.00
CA ALA A 39 -12.58 -23.95 7.33
C ALA A 39 -11.08 -24.30 7.36
N LYS A 40 -10.45 -24.46 6.19
CA LYS A 40 -9.07 -24.96 6.06
C LYS A 40 -8.07 -23.85 5.70
N ASP A 41 -8.53 -22.75 5.12
CA ASP A 41 -7.72 -21.63 4.65
C ASP A 41 -8.29 -20.35 5.25
N GLU A 42 -7.49 -19.57 5.98
CA GLU A 42 -7.90 -18.24 6.40
C GLU A 42 -8.23 -17.45 5.13
N LEU A 43 -9.51 -17.09 4.96
CA LEU A 43 -10.09 -16.49 3.75
C LEU A 43 -9.34 -15.22 3.29
N GLY A 44 -8.54 -14.62 4.18
CA GLY A 44 -7.58 -13.56 3.89
C GLY A 44 -8.24 -12.38 3.18
N ASP A 45 -7.52 -11.79 2.23
CA ASP A 45 -8.01 -10.64 1.45
C ASP A 45 -9.17 -10.99 0.49
N CYS A 46 -9.35 -12.27 0.15
CA CYS A 46 -10.42 -12.72 -0.75
C CYS A 46 -11.79 -12.73 -0.07
N ALA A 47 -11.84 -12.64 1.26
CA ALA A 47 -13.07 -12.54 2.04
C ALA A 47 -13.94 -11.36 1.62
N LYS A 48 -13.32 -10.28 1.11
CA LYS A 48 -14.04 -9.08 0.67
C LYS A 48 -15.09 -9.37 -0.41
N TYR A 49 -14.82 -10.34 -1.29
CA TYR A 49 -15.66 -10.65 -2.46
C TYR A 49 -16.63 -11.81 -2.26
N VAL A 50 -16.73 -12.34 -1.03
CA VAL A 50 -17.57 -13.48 -0.71
C VAL A 50 -18.65 -13.06 0.28
N ASP A 51 -19.91 -13.32 -0.05
CA ASP A 51 -21.01 -13.18 0.90
C ASP A 51 -21.40 -14.58 1.41
N ILE A 52 -21.42 -14.73 2.74
CA ILE A 52 -21.86 -15.95 3.42
C ILE A 52 -23.34 -15.78 3.75
N ILE A 53 -24.22 -16.34 2.93
CA ILE A 53 -25.66 -16.28 3.17
C ILE A 53 -26.05 -17.42 4.12
N THR A 54 -26.49 -17.05 5.32
CA THR A 54 -26.88 -17.98 6.41
C THR A 54 -28.36 -17.92 6.78
N LYS A 55 -29.23 -17.26 5.99
CA LYS A 55 -30.63 -17.04 6.41
C LYS A 55 -31.68 -17.39 5.36
N ASP A 56 -32.66 -18.15 5.84
CA ASP A 56 -34.00 -18.25 5.27
C ASP A 56 -34.97 -17.47 6.19
N SER A 57 -36.06 -16.91 5.63
CA SER A 57 -37.05 -16.10 6.37
C SER A 57 -37.90 -16.89 7.40
N THR A 58 -37.60 -18.17 7.62
CA THR A 58 -38.39 -19.11 8.44
C THR A 58 -37.57 -19.89 9.48
N GLY A 59 -36.35 -19.45 9.81
CA GLY A 59 -35.65 -19.92 11.02
C GLY A 59 -35.19 -21.39 11.03
N LYS A 60 -35.08 -22.06 9.87
CA LYS A 60 -34.40 -23.36 9.75
C LYS A 60 -33.00 -23.20 9.14
N THR A 61 -32.03 -23.89 9.76
CA THR A 61 -30.61 -23.88 9.37
C THR A 61 -30.40 -24.57 8.03
N ILE A 62 -30.25 -23.78 6.96
CA ILE A 62 -29.82 -24.25 5.65
C ILE A 62 -28.31 -24.08 5.55
N LYS A 63 -27.64 -25.02 4.86
CA LYS A 63 -26.19 -25.02 4.59
C LYS A 63 -25.74 -23.63 4.12
N PRO A 64 -24.63 -23.07 4.63
CA PRO A 64 -24.16 -21.75 4.22
C PRO A 64 -23.89 -21.77 2.71
N ILE A 65 -24.64 -20.94 1.98
CA ILE A 65 -24.41 -20.74 0.55
C ILE A 65 -23.40 -19.61 0.44
N ILE A 66 -22.31 -19.92 -0.26
CA ILE A 66 -21.19 -19.01 -0.48
C ILE A 66 -21.39 -18.44 -1.88
N ASP A 67 -21.75 -17.16 -1.96
CA ASP A 67 -21.94 -16.47 -3.23
C ASP A 67 -20.92 -15.34 -3.39
N LEU A 68 -20.64 -14.98 -4.65
CA LEU A 68 -19.72 -13.88 -4.98
C LEU A 68 -20.46 -12.55 -4.94
N ASN A 69 -19.91 -11.60 -4.16
CA ASN A 69 -20.42 -10.24 -4.10
C ASN A 69 -20.01 -9.46 -5.36
N LYS A 70 -20.82 -9.58 -6.43
CA LYS A 70 -20.59 -8.89 -7.71
C LYS A 70 -20.51 -7.37 -7.56
N SER A 71 -21.30 -6.79 -6.65
CA SER A 71 -21.30 -5.33 -6.43
C SER A 71 -19.94 -4.81 -5.97
N LYS A 72 -19.29 -5.50 -5.02
CA LYS A 72 -17.97 -5.11 -4.53
C LYS A 72 -16.87 -5.32 -5.58
N ILE A 73 -17.00 -6.36 -6.40
CA ILE A 73 -16.07 -6.62 -7.51
C ILE A 73 -16.15 -5.48 -8.53
N ASP A 74 -17.36 -5.11 -8.96
CA ASP A 74 -17.57 -4.04 -9.92
C ASP A 74 -17.13 -2.68 -9.39
N GLU A 75 -17.34 -2.43 -8.10
CA GLU A 75 -16.89 -1.21 -7.43
C GLU A 75 -15.35 -1.11 -7.42
N ASP A 76 -14.65 -2.17 -7.02
CA ASP A 76 -13.19 -2.19 -7.02
C ASP A 76 -12.62 -2.10 -8.44
N LEU A 77 -13.24 -2.74 -9.43
CA LEU A 77 -12.86 -2.63 -10.84
C LEU A 77 -13.08 -1.23 -11.41
N LYS A 78 -14.12 -0.53 -10.96
CA LYS A 78 -14.42 0.86 -11.34
C LYS A 78 -13.36 1.82 -10.83
N TYR A 79 -12.86 1.60 -9.61
CA TYR A 79 -11.84 2.46 -9.01
C TYR A 79 -10.39 2.03 -9.31
N ALA A 80 -10.20 0.90 -10.01
CA ALA A 80 -8.88 0.44 -10.42
C ALA A 80 -8.14 1.49 -11.27
N GLY A 81 -6.96 1.90 -10.81
CA GLY A 81 -6.08 2.89 -11.44
C GLY A 81 -6.24 4.31 -10.93
N TYR A 82 -7.26 4.60 -10.11
CA TYR A 82 -7.41 5.90 -9.49
C TYR A 82 -6.61 5.99 -8.19
N ASN A 83 -5.88 7.09 -8.03
CA ASN A 83 -5.22 7.46 -6.78
C ASN A 83 -5.82 8.77 -6.28
N LEU A 84 -6.18 8.80 -5.00
CA LEU A 84 -6.70 9.98 -4.32
C LEU A 84 -5.65 10.46 -3.32
N LEU A 85 -5.24 11.72 -3.45
CA LEU A 85 -4.45 12.43 -2.46
C LEU A 85 -5.36 13.40 -1.70
N VAL A 86 -5.32 13.33 -0.38
CA VAL A 86 -6.03 14.25 0.51
C VAL A 86 -4.99 15.07 1.26
N THR A 87 -5.13 16.39 1.25
CA THR A 87 -4.20 17.31 1.91
C THR A 87 -4.91 18.45 2.61
N SER A 88 -4.32 18.96 3.68
CA SER A 88 -4.71 20.21 4.35
C SER A 88 -4.26 21.45 3.57
N GLU A 89 -3.38 21.30 2.58
CA GLU A 89 -2.90 22.38 1.72
C GLU A 89 -3.96 22.76 0.66
N ILE A 90 -4.88 23.64 1.03
CA ILE A 90 -6.06 23.99 0.22
C ILE A 90 -5.65 24.84 -1.01
N ASP A 91 -4.69 25.75 -0.82
CA ASP A 91 -4.31 26.74 -1.83
C ASP A 91 -3.21 26.23 -2.79
N MET A 92 -2.57 25.10 -2.47
CA MET A 92 -1.50 24.53 -3.29
C MET A 92 -2.05 23.94 -4.58
N ASP A 93 -1.43 24.23 -5.72
CA ASP A 93 -1.85 23.67 -7.02
C ASP A 93 -1.85 22.12 -6.99
N PRO A 94 -2.87 21.42 -7.56
CA PRO A 94 -2.93 19.96 -7.54
C PRO A 94 -1.71 19.25 -8.11
N LEU A 95 -1.04 19.82 -9.12
CA LEU A 95 0.19 19.25 -9.70
C LEU A 95 1.36 19.42 -8.74
N GLN A 96 1.42 20.53 -8.00
CA GLN A 96 2.42 20.73 -6.95
C GLN A 96 2.19 19.77 -5.78
N VAL A 97 0.95 19.57 -5.34
CA VAL A 97 0.61 18.55 -4.32
C VAL A 97 1.10 17.17 -4.77
N TYR A 98 0.83 16.80 -6.04
CA TYR A 98 1.29 15.54 -6.59
C TYR A 98 2.82 15.43 -6.62
N LYS A 99 3.54 16.47 -7.08
CA LYS A 99 5.01 16.49 -7.11
C LYS A 99 5.62 16.38 -5.71
N THR A 100 5.06 17.10 -4.73
CA THR A 100 5.48 17.03 -3.33
C THR A 100 5.26 15.64 -2.77
N TYR A 101 4.08 15.05 -2.98
CA TYR A 101 3.82 13.67 -2.58
C TYR A 101 4.77 12.68 -3.28
N HIS A 102 5.03 12.87 -4.57
CA HIS A 102 5.94 12.02 -5.31
C HIS A 102 7.35 12.10 -4.72
N SER A 103 7.80 13.27 -4.26
CA SER A 103 9.13 13.45 -3.66
C SER A 103 9.40 12.59 -2.41
N LEU A 104 8.38 11.94 -1.82
CA LEU A 104 8.59 10.92 -0.77
C LEU A 104 9.48 9.77 -1.24
N TRP A 105 9.55 9.47 -2.54
CA TRP A 105 10.46 8.43 -3.07
C TRP A 105 11.94 8.72 -2.69
N LYS A 106 12.31 9.99 -2.49
CA LYS A 106 13.65 10.41 -2.05
C LYS A 106 14.00 9.85 -0.67
N ILE A 107 12.99 9.64 0.19
CA ILE A 107 13.16 9.03 1.52
C ILE A 107 13.47 7.55 1.34
N GLU A 108 12.72 6.83 0.49
CA GLU A 108 12.99 5.42 0.18
C GLU A 108 14.38 5.22 -0.41
N GLU A 109 14.80 6.09 -1.33
CA GLU A 109 16.15 6.11 -1.88
C GLU A 109 17.20 6.32 -0.78
N SER A 110 16.97 7.28 0.12
CA SER A 110 17.87 7.55 1.25
C SER A 110 18.00 6.32 2.15
N PHE A 111 16.89 5.63 2.45
CA PHE A 111 16.95 4.37 3.19
C PHE A 111 17.70 3.26 2.46
N LYS A 112 17.53 3.17 1.14
CA LYS A 112 18.27 2.21 0.31
C LYS A 112 19.77 2.51 0.37
N LEU A 113 20.16 3.78 0.26
CA LEU A 113 21.55 4.21 0.34
C LEU A 113 22.16 3.91 1.71
N THR A 114 21.46 4.26 2.79
CA THR A 114 21.92 3.98 4.16
C THR A 114 22.10 2.49 4.42
N LYS A 115 21.17 1.65 3.94
CA LYS A 115 21.26 0.19 4.16
C LYS A 115 22.34 -0.47 3.31
N SER A 116 22.46 -0.10 2.04
CA SER A 116 23.30 -0.82 1.07
C SER A 116 24.70 -0.22 0.90
N TYR A 117 24.85 1.10 0.98
CA TYR A 117 26.15 1.77 0.76
C TYR A 117 26.84 2.15 2.06
N LEU A 118 26.07 2.42 3.12
CA LEU A 118 26.62 2.82 4.42
C LEU A 118 26.58 1.67 5.45
N ASP A 119 26.29 0.45 4.99
CA ASP A 119 26.25 -0.78 5.78
C ASP A 119 25.52 -0.64 7.12
N ALA A 120 24.46 0.17 7.16
CA ALA A 120 23.64 0.32 8.37
C ALA A 120 22.99 -1.01 8.80
N ARG A 121 22.97 -2.00 7.89
CA ARG A 121 22.60 -3.39 8.17
C ARG A 121 23.47 -4.33 7.31
N PRO A 122 23.98 -5.44 7.87
CA PRO A 122 23.76 -5.96 9.23
C PRO A 122 24.60 -5.25 10.31
N VAL A 123 24.03 -5.11 11.51
CA VAL A 123 24.71 -4.49 12.67
C VAL A 123 25.38 -5.58 13.49
N TYR A 124 26.71 -5.64 13.46
CA TYR A 124 27.50 -6.65 14.19
C TYR A 124 27.89 -6.22 15.62
N LEU A 125 27.12 -5.31 16.22
CA LEU A 125 27.44 -4.65 17.49
C LEU A 125 26.46 -5.10 18.58
N GLN A 126 26.99 -5.38 19.79
CA GLN A 126 26.19 -5.89 20.91
C GLN A 126 25.74 -4.79 21.88
N LYS A 127 26.59 -3.80 22.15
CA LYS A 127 26.29 -2.72 23.10
C LYS A 127 25.39 -1.68 22.45
N LYS A 128 24.34 -1.25 23.17
CA LYS A 128 23.40 -0.22 22.70
C LYS A 128 24.12 1.06 22.27
N GLU A 129 25.09 1.52 23.06
CA GLU A 129 25.88 2.71 22.78
C GLU A 129 26.61 2.62 21.43
N THR A 130 27.23 1.48 21.13
CA THR A 130 27.94 1.27 19.87
C THR A 130 26.98 1.15 18.69
N ILE A 131 25.80 0.54 18.89
CA ILE A 131 24.73 0.52 17.89
C ILE A 131 24.28 1.95 17.55
N TYR A 132 24.02 2.80 18.56
CA TYR A 132 23.69 4.20 18.34
C TYR A 132 24.80 4.97 17.62
N GLY A 133 26.06 4.75 18.03
CA GLY A 133 27.22 5.36 17.37
C GLY A 133 27.33 4.99 15.89
N HIS A 134 27.13 3.72 15.54
CA HIS A 134 27.13 3.27 14.14
C HIS A 134 26.02 3.95 13.33
N PHE A 135 24.77 3.94 13.82
CA PHE A 135 23.67 4.62 13.13
C PHE A 135 23.88 6.13 13.00
N LEU A 136 24.48 6.77 14.01
CA LEU A 136 24.83 8.19 13.95
C LEU A 136 25.84 8.47 12.83
N ILE A 137 26.88 7.64 12.71
CA ILE A 137 27.88 7.76 11.63
C ILE A 137 27.22 7.55 10.26
N CYS A 138 26.41 6.50 10.11
CA CYS A 138 25.67 6.26 8.85
C CYS A 138 24.74 7.43 8.50
N TYR A 139 24.06 8.01 9.48
CA TYR A 139 23.21 9.17 9.27
C TYR A 139 24.01 10.40 8.84
N LEU A 140 25.11 10.70 9.53
CA LEU A 140 25.97 11.84 9.19
C LEU A 140 26.58 11.69 7.79
N SER A 141 27.05 10.50 7.43
CA SER A 141 27.55 10.20 6.09
C SER A 141 26.49 10.39 5.01
N LEU A 142 25.24 9.96 5.26
CA LEU A 142 24.12 10.20 4.35
C LEU A 142 23.85 11.71 4.21
N PHE A 143 23.81 12.43 5.33
CA PHE A 143 23.57 13.87 5.34
C PHE A 143 24.61 14.62 4.51
N LEU A 144 25.90 14.35 4.74
CA LEU A 144 26.99 14.95 3.97
C LEU A 144 26.91 14.58 2.48
N SER A 145 26.59 13.33 2.15
CA SER A 145 26.41 12.90 0.75
C SER A 145 25.28 13.66 0.06
N LYS A 146 24.16 13.88 0.75
CA LYS A 146 23.03 14.65 0.23
C LYS A 146 23.34 16.14 0.10
N LEU A 147 24.05 16.72 1.08
CA LEU A 147 24.49 18.12 1.03
C LEU A 147 25.45 18.36 -0.14
N HIS A 148 26.43 17.47 -0.33
CA HIS A 148 27.35 17.51 -1.46
C HIS A 148 26.60 17.43 -2.80
N ALA A 149 25.65 16.50 -2.93
CA ALA A 149 24.84 16.37 -4.14
C ALA A 149 23.97 17.61 -4.44
N LEU A 150 23.48 18.31 -3.41
CA LEU A 150 22.75 19.57 -3.56
C LEU A 150 23.67 20.69 -4.06
N GLY A 151 24.88 20.81 -3.51
CA GLY A 151 25.85 21.81 -3.96
C GLY A 151 26.23 21.67 -5.44
N TYR A 152 26.28 20.46 -5.98
CA TYR A 152 26.54 20.22 -7.41
C TYR A 152 25.40 20.64 -8.34
N LEU A 153 24.17 20.82 -7.83
CA LEU A 153 23.03 21.25 -8.64
C LEU A 153 22.90 22.79 -8.72
N GLU A 154 23.67 23.52 -7.90
CA GLU A 154 23.70 24.98 -7.87
C GLU A 154 24.84 25.59 -8.72
N TYR A 155 25.68 24.75 -9.35
CA TYR A 155 26.72 25.13 -10.32
C TYR A 155 26.47 24.46 -11.68
#